data_AF-A0A8T3LZZ1-F1
#
_entry.id   AF-A0A8T3LZZ1-F1
#
_cell.length_a   1.000
_cell.length_b   1.000
_cell.length_c   1.000
_cell.angle_alpha   90.00
_cell.angle_beta   90.00
_cell.angle_gamma   90.00
#
_symmetry.space_group_name_H-M   'P 1'
#
loop_
_entity.id
_entity.type
_entity.pdbx_description
1 polymer ?
#
loop_
_entity_poly.entity_id
_entity_poly.type
_entity_poly.pdbx_seq_one_letter_code
_entity_poly.pdbx_strand_id
1 'polypeptide(L)'
;MTATGFRGGEIMGIRIPTVFDENDAIRCAGCGEHIDGLPFRVSLMDIMSPEAPPSWAIGASINPGPHQFHADGDHFRAWARRRGYYFCRLSDVRELMRPVPIPGDEARWGVCDGLHPEAHELVPA
;
A
#
# COMPACT_ATOMS: atom_id res chain seq x y z
N MET A 1 -4.72 25.41 36.35
CA MET A 1 -4.09 24.09 36.13
C MET A 1 -3.60 24.05 34.69
N THR A 2 -2.32 24.35 34.48
CA THR A 2 -1.69 24.33 33.15
C THR A 2 -0.82 23.09 33.08
N ALA A 3 -1.18 22.13 32.22
CA ALA A 3 -0.39 20.95 31.96
C ALA A 3 0.90 21.36 31.23
N THR A 4 2.03 21.27 31.92
CA THR A 4 3.36 21.46 31.34
C THR A 4 3.66 20.21 30.50
N GLY A 5 3.56 20.32 29.18
CA GLY A 5 3.99 19.27 28.26
C GLY A 5 5.48 18.95 28.47
N PHE A 6 5.83 17.66 28.44
CA PHE A 6 7.19 17.17 28.59
C PHE A 6 8.04 17.68 27.41
N ARG A 7 8.99 18.59 27.68
CA ARG A 7 10.05 18.97 26.74
C ARG A 7 11.28 18.16 27.15
N GLY A 8 11.88 17.42 26.21
CA GLY A 8 12.88 16.37 26.42
C GLY A 8 13.78 16.53 27.64
N GLY A 9 13.79 15.49 28.47
CA GLY A 9 14.42 15.47 29.79
C GLY A 9 15.78 14.80 29.79
N GLU A 10 16.71 15.43 30.49
CA GLU A 10 17.93 14.80 30.99
C GLU A 10 17.56 13.80 32.09
N ILE A 11 18.13 12.59 32.04
CA ILE A 11 18.00 11.59 33.10
C ILE A 11 19.39 11.35 33.69
N MET A 12 19.56 11.57 35.00
CA MET A 12 20.81 11.28 35.72
C MET A 12 22.08 11.94 35.14
N GLY A 13 22.00 13.18 34.63
CA GLY A 13 23.16 13.84 34.04
C GLY A 13 23.39 13.53 32.55
N ILE A 14 22.58 12.62 31.97
CA ILE A 14 22.69 12.20 30.58
C ILE A 14 21.65 12.96 29.77
N ARG A 15 22.12 13.82 28.87
CA ARG A 15 21.28 14.47 27.87
C ARG A 15 20.68 13.40 26.98
N ILE A 16 19.37 13.21 27.03
CA ILE A 16 18.63 12.40 26.07
C ILE A 16 18.31 13.34 24.90
N PRO A 17 19.03 13.28 23.77
CA PRO A 17 18.61 14.01 22.59
C PRO A 17 17.26 13.40 22.20
N THR A 18 16.21 14.18 22.39
CA THR A 18 14.86 13.82 21.98
C THR A 18 14.78 14.05 20.47
N VAL A 19 15.45 13.19 19.70
CA VAL A 19 15.23 13.18 18.26
C VAL A 19 13.93 12.41 18.02
N PHE A 20 12.83 13.14 18.07
CA PHE A 20 11.51 12.59 17.72
C PHE A 20 11.30 12.51 16.20
N ASP A 21 12.21 13.09 15.41
CA ASP A 21 12.12 13.20 13.95
C ASP A 21 12.98 12.15 13.19
N GLU A 22 13.78 11.35 13.91
CA GLU A 22 14.72 10.40 13.29
C GLU A 22 14.09 9.06 12.89
N ASN A 23 12.80 8.85 13.19
CA ASN A 23 12.09 7.65 12.80
C ASN A 23 10.87 7.98 11.94
N ASP A 24 11.08 8.82 10.93
CA ASP A 24 10.10 8.95 9.86
C ASP A 24 10.18 7.74 8.93
N ALA A 25 9.55 6.66 9.37
CA ALA A 25 9.50 5.38 8.67
C ALA A 25 8.55 5.39 7.46
N ILE A 26 7.87 6.51 7.17
CA ILE A 26 6.92 6.58 6.08
C ILE A 26 7.67 6.83 4.78
N ARG A 27 7.80 5.75 4.00
CA ARG A 27 8.39 5.77 2.67
C ARG A 27 7.39 5.30 1.63
N CYS A 28 7.45 5.93 0.47
CA CYS A 28 6.67 5.53 -0.67
C CYS A 28 7.16 4.19 -1.20
N ALA A 29 6.28 3.19 -1.24
CA ALA A 29 6.60 1.90 -1.86
C ALA A 29 6.88 2.02 -3.37
N GLY A 30 6.41 3.11 -4.00
CA GLY A 30 6.59 3.46 -5.41
C GLY A 30 7.99 3.94 -5.77
N CYS A 31 8.56 4.88 -5.02
CA CYS A 31 9.88 5.46 -5.32
C CYS A 31 10.94 5.25 -4.23
N GLY A 32 10.55 4.85 -3.01
CA GLY A 32 11.45 4.72 -1.86
C GLY A 32 11.70 6.01 -1.08
N GLU A 33 11.29 7.16 -1.62
CA GLU A 33 11.43 8.46 -0.97
C GLU A 33 10.51 8.60 0.24
N HIS A 34 10.89 9.53 1.11
CA HIS A 34 10.09 9.94 2.26
C HIS A 34 8.77 10.60 1.82
N ILE A 35 7.68 10.34 2.55
CA ILE A 35 6.37 10.94 2.30
C ILE A 35 6.13 12.03 3.35
N ASP A 36 6.05 13.28 2.90
CA ASP A 36 5.62 14.39 3.76
C ASP A 36 4.12 14.26 4.09
N GLY A 37 3.80 14.16 5.38
CA GLY A 37 2.41 14.17 5.87
C GLY A 37 1.71 12.81 5.83
N LEU A 38 0.44 12.79 5.43
CA LEU A 38 -0.39 11.58 5.47
C LEU A 38 -0.18 10.73 4.20
N PRO A 39 0.28 9.48 4.31
CA PRO A 39 0.47 8.62 3.16
C PRO A 39 -0.86 8.18 2.56
N PHE A 40 -0.91 8.12 1.22
CA PHE A 40 -1.99 7.45 0.51
C PHE A 40 -1.80 5.94 0.64
N ARG A 41 -2.82 5.23 1.13
CA ARG A 41 -2.72 3.80 1.45
C ARG A 41 -3.57 2.98 0.50
N VAL A 42 -2.92 2.09 -0.24
CA VAL A 42 -3.61 1.18 -1.17
C VAL A 42 -3.56 -0.25 -0.63
N SER A 43 -4.73 -0.87 -0.54
CA SER A 43 -4.90 -2.28 -0.22
C SER A 43 -5.45 -3.03 -1.44
N LEU A 44 -4.87 -4.20 -1.71
CA LEU A 44 -5.27 -5.10 -2.81
C LEU A 44 -6.19 -6.18 -2.25
N MET A 45 -7.49 -5.94 -2.24
CA MET A 45 -8.47 -6.85 -1.64
C MET A 45 -9.59 -7.15 -2.63
N ASP A 46 -10.00 -8.41 -2.70
CA ASP A 46 -11.28 -8.71 -3.34
C ASP A 46 -12.41 -8.32 -2.38
N ILE A 47 -13.46 -7.69 -2.91
CA ILE A 47 -14.67 -7.37 -2.15
C ILE A 47 -15.48 -8.65 -1.83
N MET A 48 -15.25 -9.71 -2.59
CA MET A 48 -15.83 -11.03 -2.36
C MET A 48 -14.95 -11.81 -1.39
N SER A 49 -15.36 -11.87 -0.12
CA SER A 49 -14.70 -12.75 0.84
C SER A 49 -14.99 -14.20 0.45
N PRO A 50 -13.96 -15.07 0.30
CA PRO A 50 -14.22 -16.49 0.16
C PRO A 50 -14.98 -16.99 1.39
N GLU A 51 -15.95 -17.90 1.17
CA GLU A 51 -16.82 -18.43 2.22
C GLU A 51 -16.02 -19.19 3.30
N ALA A 52 -14.91 -19.80 2.91
CA ALA A 52 -13.97 -20.46 3.82
C ALA A 52 -12.63 -19.71 3.87
N PRO A 53 -12.02 -19.55 5.06
CA PRO A 53 -10.70 -18.97 5.17
C PRO A 53 -9.66 -19.83 4.45
N PRO A 54 -8.69 -19.22 3.74
CA PRO A 54 -7.61 -19.97 3.12
C PRO A 54 -6.80 -20.70 4.19
N SER A 55 -6.22 -21.84 3.81
CA SER A 55 -5.28 -22.56 4.68
C SER A 55 -4.11 -21.65 5.05
N TRP A 56 -3.72 -21.64 6.32
CA TRP A 56 -2.55 -20.92 6.81
C TRP A 56 -1.24 -21.38 6.14
N ALA A 57 -1.24 -22.58 5.55
CA ALA A 57 -0.09 -23.13 4.84
C ALA A 57 0.05 -22.60 3.39
N ILE A 58 -0.93 -21.85 2.88
CA ILE A 58 -0.90 -21.26 1.55
C ILE A 58 -0.63 -19.76 1.70
N GLY A 59 0.53 -19.31 1.20
CA GLY A 59 0.83 -17.88 1.13
C GLY A 59 -0.19 -17.15 0.25
N ALA A 60 -0.55 -15.93 0.62
CA ALA A 60 -1.44 -15.11 -0.20
C ALA A 60 -0.85 -14.93 -1.61
N SER A 61 -1.64 -15.23 -2.64
CA SER A 61 -1.21 -15.12 -4.03
C SER A 61 -0.87 -13.67 -4.44
N ILE A 62 -1.45 -12.71 -3.73
CA ILE A 62 -1.17 -11.29 -3.82
C ILE A 62 -1.12 -10.71 -2.40
N ASN A 63 -0.15 -9.83 -2.11
CA ASN A 63 -0.03 -9.20 -0.80
C ASN A 63 -1.08 -8.07 -0.67
N PRO A 64 -2.05 -8.17 0.26
CA PRO A 64 -3.17 -7.24 0.34
C PRO A 64 -2.79 -5.84 0.85
N GLY A 65 -1.61 -5.62 1.43
CA GLY A 65 -1.22 -4.32 1.98
C GLY A 65 -1.66 -4.13 3.44
N PRO A 66 -1.83 -2.88 3.92
CA PRO A 66 -1.81 -1.62 3.17
C PRO A 66 -0.39 -1.22 2.72
N HIS A 67 -0.26 -0.80 1.47
CA HIS A 67 0.97 -0.25 0.90
C HIS A 67 0.89 1.28 0.87
N GLN A 68 1.96 1.98 1.24
CA GLN A 68 1.98 3.44 1.41
C GLN A 68 2.61 4.13 0.19
N PHE A 69 2.00 5.19 -0.32
CA PHE A 69 2.44 5.93 -1.50
C PHE A 69 2.30 7.44 -1.29
N HIS A 70 2.98 8.21 -2.16
CA HIS A 70 2.56 9.58 -2.42
C HIS A 70 1.14 9.58 -2.99
N ALA A 71 0.44 10.71 -2.89
CA ALA A 71 -0.92 10.85 -3.40
C ALA A 71 -1.03 10.68 -4.94
N ASP A 72 0.08 10.81 -5.66
CA ASP A 72 0.13 10.54 -7.09
C ASP A 72 0.05 9.02 -7.39
N GLY A 73 -0.99 8.64 -8.13
CA GLY A 73 -1.28 7.27 -8.52
C GLY A 73 -0.17 6.61 -9.35
N ASP A 74 0.72 7.38 -9.99
CA ASP A 74 1.85 6.83 -10.74
C ASP A 74 2.85 6.10 -9.83
N HIS A 75 2.95 6.49 -8.55
CA HIS A 75 3.76 5.75 -7.58
C HIS A 75 3.22 4.33 -7.33
N PHE A 76 1.90 4.18 -7.29
CA PHE A 76 1.27 2.86 -7.20
C PHE A 76 1.48 2.06 -8.49
N ARG A 77 1.25 2.67 -9.67
CA ARG A 77 1.45 2.03 -10.98
C ARG A 77 2.88 1.52 -11.15
N ALA A 78 3.87 2.35 -10.81
CA ALA A 78 5.28 1.98 -10.84
C ALA A 78 5.61 0.79 -9.91
N TRP A 79 5.01 0.76 -8.71
CA TRP A 79 5.15 -0.35 -7.77
C TRP A 79 4.51 -1.64 -8.29
N ALA A 80 3.30 -1.55 -8.86
CA ALA A 80 2.60 -2.68 -9.46
C ALA A 80 3.38 -3.27 -10.64
N ARG A 81 3.94 -2.41 -11.51
CA ARG A 81 4.78 -2.80 -12.64
C ARG A 81 6.00 -3.60 -12.22
N ARG A 82 6.72 -3.15 -11.18
CA ARG A 82 7.90 -3.87 -10.65
C ARG A 82 7.56 -5.25 -10.10
N ARG A 83 6.31 -5.49 -9.71
CA ARG A 83 5.80 -6.79 -9.25
C ARG A 83 5.22 -7.64 -10.39
N GLY A 84 5.27 -7.16 -11.63
CA GLY A 84 4.71 -7.86 -12.79
C GLY A 84 3.17 -7.86 -12.81
N TYR A 85 2.53 -6.95 -12.08
CA TYR A 85 1.08 -6.81 -12.11
C TYR A 85 0.62 -6.02 -13.34
N TYR A 86 -0.60 -6.31 -13.77
CA TYR A 86 -1.29 -5.55 -14.81
C TYR A 86 -2.22 -4.53 -14.17
N PHE A 87 -2.50 -3.44 -14.86
CA PHE A 87 -3.44 -2.41 -14.44
C PHE A 87 -4.58 -2.29 -15.45
N CYS A 88 -5.81 -2.14 -14.98
CA CYS A 88 -6.94 -1.88 -15.86
C CYS A 88 -6.92 -0.44 -16.35
N ARG A 89 -6.76 -0.20 -17.66
CA ARG A 89 -6.71 1.16 -18.22
C ARG A 89 -8.00 1.97 -18.05
N LEU A 90 -9.09 1.32 -17.63
CA LEU A 90 -10.38 1.95 -17.32
C LEU A 90 -10.51 2.39 -15.86
N SER A 91 -9.51 2.09 -15.02
CA SER A 91 -9.55 2.35 -13.59
C SER A 91 -8.67 3.54 -13.18
N ASP A 92 -9.07 4.18 -12.08
CA ASP A 92 -8.20 5.08 -11.32
C ASP A 92 -7.53 4.33 -10.16
N VAL A 93 -6.49 4.93 -9.56
CA VAL A 93 -5.89 4.37 -8.34
C VAL A 93 -6.71 4.82 -7.13
N ARG A 94 -7.10 3.86 -6.29
CA ARG A 94 -7.93 4.08 -5.10
C ARG A 94 -7.33 3.38 -3.89
N GLU A 95 -7.80 3.75 -2.70
CA GLU A 95 -7.34 3.12 -1.45
C GLU A 95 -7.67 1.62 -1.39
N LEU A 96 -8.77 1.22 -2.02
CA LEU A 96 -9.15 -0.17 -2.19
C LEU A 96 -9.12 -0.51 -3.67
N MET A 97 -8.17 -1.36 -4.04
CA MET A 97 -8.06 -1.90 -5.38
C MET A 97 -8.38 -3.39 -5.36
N ARG A 98 -9.03 -3.86 -6.41
CA ARG A 98 -9.47 -5.24 -6.60
C ARG A 98 -8.43 -6.03 -7.42
N PRO A 99 -7.95 -7.19 -6.92
CA PRO A 99 -7.17 -8.10 -7.73
C PRO A 99 -8.06 -8.81 -8.77
N VAL A 100 -7.55 -8.93 -9.99
CA VAL A 100 -8.21 -9.61 -11.11
C VAL A 100 -7.32 -10.77 -11.55
N PRO A 101 -7.72 -12.04 -11.36
CA PRO A 101 -6.92 -13.18 -11.82
C PRO A 101 -6.87 -13.20 -13.35
N ILE A 102 -5.66 -13.32 -13.92
CA ILE A 102 -5.47 -13.45 -15.37
C ILE A 102 -5.31 -14.93 -15.71
N PRO A 103 -6.17 -15.51 -16.58
CA PRO A 103 -6.05 -16.90 -16.98
C PRO A 103 -4.69 -17.24 -17.62
N GLY A 104 -4.21 -18.46 -17.39
CA GLY A 104 -2.97 -19.00 -17.97
C GLY A 104 -2.29 -20.00 -17.03
N ASP A 105 -1.22 -20.62 -17.54
CA ASP A 105 -0.45 -21.63 -16.78
C ASP A 105 0.34 -21.01 -15.62
N GLU A 106 0.75 -19.74 -15.76
CA GLU A 106 1.41 -18.97 -14.70
C GLU A 106 0.43 -18.04 -13.99
N ALA A 107 0.51 -18.01 -12.65
CA ALA A 107 -0.30 -17.12 -11.82
C ALA A 107 0.05 -15.65 -12.09
N ARG A 108 -0.90 -14.91 -12.69
CA ARG A 108 -0.76 -13.49 -13.04
C ARG A 108 -1.95 -12.70 -12.51
N TRP A 109 -1.70 -11.44 -12.16
CA TRP A 109 -2.68 -10.58 -11.50
C TRP A 109 -2.81 -9.25 -12.23
N GLY A 110 -4.05 -8.87 -12.53
CA GLY A 110 -4.45 -7.51 -12.83
C GLY A 110 -4.94 -6.79 -11.58
N VAL A 111 -5.01 -5.47 -11.63
CA VAL A 111 -5.53 -4.62 -10.56
C VAL A 111 -6.51 -3.61 -11.15
N CYS A 112 -7.67 -3.47 -10.50
CA CYS A 112 -8.79 -2.64 -10.94
C CYS A 112 -9.39 -1.87 -9.74
N ASP A 113 -10.03 -0.72 -9.98
CA ASP A 113 -10.74 0.04 -8.94
C ASP A 113 -12.13 -0.51 -8.59
N GLY A 114 -12.63 -1.49 -9.35
CA GLY A 114 -13.90 -2.17 -9.12
C GLY A 114 -15.14 -1.32 -9.40
N LEU A 115 -15.02 -0.14 -10.03
CA LEU A 115 -16.15 0.75 -10.29
C LEU A 115 -16.85 0.50 -11.62
N HIS A 116 -16.17 -0.13 -12.57
CA HIS A 116 -16.65 -0.23 -13.94
C HIS A 116 -17.25 -1.63 -14.21
N PRO A 117 -18.43 -1.69 -14.86
CA PRO A 117 -19.10 -2.96 -15.18
C PRO A 117 -18.52 -3.67 -16.42
N GLU A 118 -17.68 -2.99 -17.20
CA GLU A 118 -17.08 -3.52 -18.43
C GLU A 118 -15.99 -4.56 -18.17
N ALA A 119 -15.68 -5.36 -19.20
CA ALA A 119 -14.55 -6.26 -19.19
C ALA A 119 -13.24 -5.50 -18.92
N HIS A 120 -12.40 -6.05 -18.04
CA HIS A 120 -11.13 -5.42 -17.69
C HIS A 120 -10.20 -5.35 -18.89
N GLU A 121 -9.69 -4.15 -19.12
CA GLU A 121 -8.70 -3.87 -20.15
C GLU A 121 -7.31 -3.79 -19.51
N LEU A 122 -6.77 -4.98 -19.24
CA LEU A 122 -5.53 -5.15 -18.50
C LEU A 122 -4.32 -4.90 -19.41
N VAL A 123 -3.52 -3.90 -19.03
CA VAL A 123 -2.24 -3.57 -19.65
C VAL A 123 -1.13 -3.71 -18.61
N PRO A 124 0.15 -3.90 -19.00
CA PRO A 124 1.25 -3.77 -18.06
C PRO A 124 1.13 -2.46 -17.27
N ALA A 125 1.24 -2.55 -15.94
CA ALA A 125 1.05 -1.40 -15.05
C ALA A 125 2.09 -0.29 -15.26
#